data_AF-A0A4Q3DQZ6-F1
#
_entry.id   AF-A0A4Q3DQZ6-F1
#
_cell.length_a   1.000
_cell.length_b   1.000
_cell.length_c   1.000
_cell.angle_alpha   90.00
_cell.angle_beta   90.00
_cell.angle_gamma   90.00
#
_symmetry.space_group_name_H-M   'P 1'
#
loop_
_entity.id
_entity.type
_entity.pdbx_description
1 polymer ?
#
loop_
_entity_poly.entity_id
_entity_poly.type
_entity_poly.pdbx_seq_one_letter_code
_entity_poly.pdbx_strand_id
1 'polypeptide(L)' 'MKVTIDGIAIDVEPGTSILNAARQIGGDIVPPAMCYYSKLEGSG' A
#
# COMPACT_ATOMS: atom_id res chain seq x y z
N MET A 1 3.04 12.85 1.00
CA MET A 1 4.40 12.42 1.43
C MET A 1 5.00 11.63 0.29
N LYS A 2 6.09 12.14 -0.30
CA LYS A 2 6.71 11.54 -1.47
C LYS A 2 7.58 10.35 -1.05
N VAL A 3 7.25 9.16 -1.55
CA VAL A 3 7.98 7.91 -1.30
C VAL A 3 8.34 7.24 -2.61
N THR A 4 9.48 6.55 -2.64
CA THR A 4 9.94 5.81 -3.81
C THR A 4 9.81 4.33 -3.53
N ILE A 5 9.02 3.62 -4.34
CA ILE A 5 8.81 2.17 -4.22
C ILE A 5 9.21 1.57 -5.57
N ASP A 6 10.18 0.64 -5.57
CA ASP A 6 10.74 0.02 -6.78
C ASP A 6 11.18 1.00 -7.89
N GLY A 7 11.70 2.16 -7.47
CA GLY A 7 12.17 3.22 -8.38
C GLY A 7 11.08 4.16 -8.89
N ILE A 8 9.81 3.92 -8.54
CA ILE A 8 8.67 4.77 -8.89
C ILE A 8 8.40 5.72 -7.72
N ALA A 9 8.46 7.02 -7.99
CA ALA A 9 8.15 8.04 -6.99
C ALA A 9 6.65 8.34 -6.98
N ILE A 10 5.99 8.12 -5.85
CA ILE A 10 4.56 8.41 -5.65
C ILE A 10 4.36 9.34 -4.47
N ASP A 11 3.26 10.10 -4.47
CA ASP A 11 2.85 10.89 -3.31
C ASP A 11 1.73 10.18 -2.58
N VAL A 12 1.98 9.81 -1.32
CA VAL A 12 1.01 9.11 -0.45
C VAL A 12 0.61 9.96 0.74
N GLU A 13 -0.60 9.77 1.24
CA GLU A 13 -1.04 10.45 2.45
C GLU A 13 -0.24 10.00 3.67
N PRO A 14 0.11 10.92 4.59
CA PRO A 14 0.79 10.56 5.83
C PRO A 14 -0.10 9.64 6.67
N GLY A 15 0.43 8.48 7.06
CA GLY A 15 -0.33 7.41 7.74
C GLY A 15 -0.75 6.26 6.82
N THR A 16 -0.52 6.38 5.51
CA THR A 16 -0.71 5.27 4.56
C THR A 16 0.35 4.20 4.79
N SER A 17 -0.07 2.93 4.91
CA SER A 17 0.87 1.81 5.01
C SER A 17 1.61 1.59 3.69
N ILE A 18 2.83 1.07 3.75
CA ILE A 18 3.66 0.78 2.56
C ILE A 18 2.91 -0.15 1.59
N LEU A 19 2.10 -1.08 2.10
CA LEU A 19 1.27 -1.96 1.27
C LEU A 19 0.20 -1.19 0.49
N ASN A 20 -0.48 -0.25 1.13
CA ASN A 20 -1.51 0.57 0.46
C ASN A 20 -0.87 1.56 -0.51
N ALA A 21 0.33 2.07 -0.19
CA ALA A 21 1.13 2.86 -1.11
C ALA A 21 1.55 2.05 -2.35
N ALA A 22 2.03 0.82 -2.16
CA ALA A 22 2.37 -0.09 -3.27
C ALA A 22 1.14 -0.44 -4.13
N ARG A 23 -0.04 -0.62 -3.53
CA ARG A 23 -1.30 -0.84 -4.27
C ARG A 23 -1.69 0.32 -5.18
N GLN A 24 -1.32 1.56 -4.85
CA GLN A 24 -1.58 2.71 -5.74
C GLN A 24 -0.75 2.66 -7.03
N ILE A 25 0.38 1.96 -7.03
CA ILE A 25 1.21 1.76 -8.22
C ILE A 25 0.56 0.75 -9.17
N GLY A 26 -0.01 -0.34 -8.64
CA GLY A 26 -0.66 -1.38 -9.43
C GLY A 26 0.32 -2.32 -10.17
N GLY A 27 -0.19 -3.43 -10.69
CA GLY A 27 0.57 -4.41 -11.49
C GLY A 27 1.24 -5.54 -10.68
N ASP A 28 2.12 -6.31 -11.35
CA ASP A 28 2.87 -7.45 -10.77
C ASP A 28 3.87 -7.04 -9.67
N ILE A 29 4.17 -5.75 -9.55
CA ILE A 29 4.98 -5.16 -8.47
C ILE A 29 4.22 -5.13 -7.14
N VAL A 30 2.88 -5.18 -7.17
CA VAL A 30 2.08 -5.14 -5.94
C VAL A 30 2.18 -6.49 -5.24
N PRO A 31 2.64 -6.54 -3.97
CA PRO A 31 2.70 -7.79 -3.23
C PRO A 31 1.31 -8.41 -3.15
N PRO A 32 1.14 -9.70 -3.53
CA PRO A 32 -0.14 -10.38 -3.42
C PRO A 32 -0.54 -10.41 -1.95
N ALA A 33 -1.67 -9.81 -1.63
CA ALA A 33 -2.15 -9.73 -0.26
C ALA A 33 -2.78 -11.08 0.15
N MET A 34 -1.94 -12.07 0.45
CA MET A 34 -2.38 -13.38 0.96
C MET A 34 -2.62 -13.35 2.47
N CYS A 35 -1.81 -12.58 3.21
CA CYS A 35 -1.84 -12.57 4.68
C CYS A 35 -2.19 -11.21 5.30
N TYR A 36 -2.38 -10.16 4.49
CA TYR A 36 -2.76 -8.84 4.98
C TYR A 36 -4.26 -8.62 4.80
N TYR A 37 -5.02 -8.97 5.85
CA TYR A 37 -6.39 -8.48 5.98
C TYR A 37 -6.35 -7.03 6.42
N SER A 38 -6.94 -6.13 5.62
CA SER A 38 -7.38 -4.84 6.16
C SER A 38 -8.32 -5.15 7.32
N LYS A 39 -8.13 -4.49 8.47
CA LYS A 39 -9.07 -4.62 9.59
C LYS A 39 -10.49 -4.48 9.04
N LEU A 40 -11.34 -5.46 9.31
CA LEU A 40 -12.75 -5.38 8.95
C LEU A 40 -13.33 -4.19 9.72
N GLU A 41 -13.97 -3.27 9.01
CA GLU A 41 -14.64 -2.14 9.65
C GLU A 41 -15.71 -2.70 10.60
N GLY A 42 -15.50 -2.55 11.90
CA GLY A 42 -16.37 -3.12 12.94
C GLY A 42 -15.89 -4.41 13.62
N SER A 43 -14.74 -4.98 13.26
CA SER A 43 -14.12 -6.04 14.07
C SER A 43 -13.29 -5.41 15.20
N GLY A 44 -13.97 -5.16 16.33
CA GLY A 44 -13.37 -4.74 17.60
C GLY A 44 -12.56 -5.84 18.26
#